data_AF-A0A399I3V4-F1
#
_entry.id   AF-A0A399I3V4-F1
#
_cell.length_a   1.000
_cell.length_b   1.000
_cell.length_c   1.000
_cell.angle_alpha   90.00
_cell.angle_beta   90.00
_cell.angle_gamma   90.00
#
_symmetry.space_group_name_H-M   'P 1'
#
loop_
_entity.id
_entity.type
_entity.pdbx_description
1 polymer ?
#
loop_
_entity_poly.entity_id
_entity_poly.type
_entity_poly.pdbx_seq_one_letter_code
_entity_poly.pdbx_strand_id
1 'polypeptide(L)'
;MYLTVTRYFRVSRREMVYLKFITEAYEGLLTVSTVDKTGGVVRISYPACSRQDADDLLRALAGEISLVETEPPPARANPIASSDSTMSPS
;
A
#
# COMPACT_ATOMS: atom_id res chain seq x y z
N MET A 1 -18.70 11.69 2.76
CA MET A 1 -17.88 10.51 2.43
C MET A 1 -16.99 10.90 1.27
N TYR A 2 -15.70 11.10 1.52
CA TYR A 2 -14.73 11.43 0.48
C TYR A 2 -14.25 10.15 -0.20
N LEU A 3 -14.04 10.20 -1.51
CA LEU A 3 -13.49 9.09 -2.26
C LEU A 3 -11.99 8.98 -1.96
N THR A 4 -11.54 7.79 -1.57
CA THR A 4 -10.12 7.50 -1.35
C THR A 4 -9.57 6.80 -2.58
N VAL A 5 -8.47 7.33 -3.12
CA VAL A 5 -7.68 6.67 -4.17
C VAL A 5 -6.64 5.81 -3.50
N THR A 6 -6.42 4.59 -4.01
CA THR A 6 -5.42 3.66 -3.50
C THR A 6 -4.56 3.13 -4.64
N ARG A 7 -3.23 3.20 -4.46
CA ARG A 7 -2.23 2.75 -5.43
C ARG A 7 -1.17 1.91 -4.72
N TYR A 8 -0.49 1.05 -5.46
CA TYR A 8 0.50 0.13 -4.94
C TYR A 8 1.85 0.40 -5.57
N PHE A 9 2.89 0.37 -4.74
CA PHE A 9 4.24 0.66 -5.17
C PHE A 9 5.21 -0.36 -4.61
N ARG A 10 6.18 -0.75 -5.43
CA ARG A 10 7.34 -1.51 -5.00
C ARG A 10 8.47 -0.56 -4.65
N VAL A 11 9.10 -0.82 -3.51
CA VAL A 11 10.15 -0.01 -2.89
C VAL A 11 11.24 -0.94 -2.39
N SER A 12 12.51 -0.54 -2.50
CA SER A 12 13.58 -1.33 -1.89
C SER A 12 13.47 -1.31 -0.37
N ARG A 13 13.87 -2.40 0.30
CA ARG A 13 13.74 -2.54 1.76
C ARG A 13 14.43 -1.41 2.54
N ARG A 14 15.55 -0.89 2.02
CA ARG A 14 16.31 0.21 2.63
C ARG A 14 15.56 1.54 2.53
N GLU A 15 14.82 1.75 1.45
CA GLU A 15 14.07 2.98 1.19
C GLU A 15 12.67 2.96 1.83
N MET A 16 12.12 1.79 2.20
CA MET A 16 10.81 1.70 2.86
C MET A 16 10.74 2.51 4.17
N VAL A 17 11.82 2.52 4.95
CA VAL A 17 11.90 3.30 6.19
C VAL A 17 11.93 4.79 5.88
N TYR A 18 12.69 5.18 4.86
CA TYR A 18 12.79 6.57 4.40
C TYR A 18 11.44 7.08 3.86
N LEU A 19 10.77 6.31 3.00
CA LEU A 19 9.46 6.63 2.47
C LEU A 19 8.47 6.86 3.60
N LYS A 20 8.40 5.93 4.57
CA LYS A 20 7.49 6.06 5.71
C LYS A 20 7.78 7.35 6.49
N PHE A 21 9.05 7.60 6.81
CA PHE A 21 9.47 8.82 7.53
C PHE A 21 9.05 10.10 6.80
N ILE A 22 9.31 10.22 5.50
CA ILE A 22 8.91 11.41 4.74
C ILE A 22 7.39 11.56 4.73
N THR A 23 6.65 10.48 4.46
CA THR A 23 5.19 10.56 4.37
C THR A 23 4.51 10.89 5.69
N GLU A 24 5.10 10.51 6.82
CA GLU A 24 4.63 10.89 8.16
C GLU A 24 4.82 12.40 8.45
N ALA A 25 5.80 13.05 7.80
CA ALA A 25 5.98 14.50 7.91
C ALA A 25 4.90 15.30 7.15
N TYR A 26 4.23 14.69 6.16
CA TYR A 26 3.12 15.28 5.39
C TYR A 26 1.76 14.82 5.93
N GLU A 27 1.54 15.00 7.25
CA GLU A 27 0.31 14.59 7.92
C GLU A 27 -0.95 14.96 7.11
N GLY A 28 -1.86 13.99 6.96
CA GLY A 28 -3.16 14.21 6.30
C GLY A 28 -3.13 14.26 4.77
N LEU A 29 -1.96 14.29 4.12
CA LEU A 29 -1.88 14.31 2.65
C LEU A 29 -2.11 12.92 2.03
N LEU A 30 -1.38 11.93 2.54
CA LEU A 30 -1.47 10.54 2.12
C LEU A 30 -1.11 9.60 3.28
N THR A 31 -1.45 8.33 3.13
CA THR A 31 -1.13 7.28 4.10
C THR A 31 -0.37 6.16 3.41
N VAL A 32 0.70 5.69 4.03
CA VAL A 32 1.49 4.55 3.54
C VAL A 32 1.34 3.37 4.49
N SER A 33 1.01 2.21 3.94
CA SER A 33 0.93 0.95 4.69
C SER A 33 1.66 -0.15 3.94
N THR A 34 2.47 -0.95 4.64
CA THR A 34 3.17 -2.07 4.01
C THR A 34 2.22 -3.24 3.82
N VAL A 35 2.09 -3.72 2.58
CA VAL A 35 1.24 -4.88 2.24
C VAL A 35 2.05 -6.16 2.02
N ASP A 36 3.29 -6.04 1.54
CA ASP A 36 4.22 -7.16 1.50
C ASP A 36 5.64 -6.72 1.88
N LYS A 37 6.09 -7.15 3.07
CA LYS A 37 7.43 -6.84 3.58
C LYS A 37 8.53 -7.57 2.80
N THR A 38 8.24 -8.75 2.24
CA THR A 38 9.25 -9.56 1.56
C THR A 38 9.48 -9.06 0.13
N GLY A 39 8.40 -8.78 -0.60
CA GLY A 39 8.45 -8.20 -1.95
C GLY A 39 8.70 -6.69 -1.99
N GLY A 40 8.64 -6.02 -0.84
CA GLY A 40 8.83 -4.57 -0.73
C GLY A 40 7.65 -3.76 -1.26
N VAL A 41 6.42 -4.25 -1.09
CA VAL A 41 5.22 -3.59 -1.63
C VAL A 41 4.52 -2.79 -0.54
N VAL A 42 4.26 -1.53 -0.87
CA VAL A 42 3.49 -0.59 -0.05
C VAL A 42 2.21 -0.18 -0.77
N ARG A 43 1.18 0.09 0.02
CA ARG A 43 -0.08 0.67 -0.41
C ARG A 43 -0.09 2.13 0.04
N ILE A 44 -0.36 3.02 -0.91
CA ILE A 44 -0.49 4.44 -0.70
C ILE A 44 -1.95 4.83 -0.94
N SER A 45 -2.57 5.46 0.06
CA SER A 45 -3.96 5.91 -0.01
C SER A 45 -4.07 7.39 0.31
N TYR A 46 -4.85 8.13 -0.49
CA TYR A 46 -5.05 9.57 -0.35
C TYR A 46 -6.46 9.99 -0.75
N PRO A 47 -7.00 11.10 -0.21
CA PRO A 47 -8.26 11.69 -0.66
C PRO A 47 -8.22 12.08 -2.15
N ALA A 48 -9.30 11.84 -2.88
CA ALA A 48 -9.37 12.22 -4.29
C ALA A 48 -9.21 13.73 -4.52
N CYS A 49 -9.59 14.56 -3.53
CA CYS A 49 -9.42 16.02 -3.59
C CYS A 49 -7.96 16.48 -3.49
N SER A 50 -7.06 15.70 -2.90
CA SER A 50 -5.61 15.99 -2.81
C SER A 50 -4.79 15.22 -3.85
N ARG A 51 -5.44 14.74 -4.92
CA ARG A 51 -4.78 13.92 -5.95
C ARG A 51 -3.55 14.61 -6.54
N GLN A 52 -3.65 15.90 -6.86
CA GLN A 52 -2.54 16.63 -7.48
C GLN A 52 -1.35 16.71 -6.54
N ASP A 53 -1.57 17.10 -5.28
CA ASP A 53 -0.52 17.17 -4.26
C ASP A 53 0.12 15.80 -4.00
N ALA A 54 -0.68 14.73 -3.97
CA ALA A 54 -0.20 13.36 -3.84
C ALA A 54 0.63 12.94 -5.07
N ASP A 55 0.17 13.24 -6.28
CA ASP A 55 0.89 12.92 -7.52
C ASP A 55 2.23 13.68 -7.60
N ASP A 56 2.26 14.94 -7.15
CA ASP A 56 3.50 15.75 -7.11
C ASP A 56 4.50 15.22 -6.08
N LEU A 57 4.05 14.86 -4.87
CA LEU A 57 4.90 14.23 -3.86
C LEU A 57 5.45 12.88 -4.34
N LEU A 58 4.60 12.03 -4.93
CA LEU A 58 5.02 10.73 -5.45
C LEU A 58 6.02 10.87 -6.61
N ARG A 59 5.83 11.86 -7.49
CA ARG A 59 6.79 12.18 -8.56
C ARG A 59 8.14 12.63 -8.01
N ALA A 60 8.15 13.50 -7.00
CA ALA A 60 9.37 13.95 -6.35
C ALA A 60 10.12 12.77 -5.70
N LEU A 61 9.40 11.94 -4.93
CA LEU A 61 9.96 10.75 -4.29
C LEU A 61 10.51 9.74 -5.30
N ALA A 62 9.85 9.53 -6.45
CA ALA A 62 10.34 8.65 -7.50
C ALA A 62 11.65 9.14 -8.15
N GLY A 63 12.00 10.42 -8.01
CA GLY A 63 13.31 10.96 -8.40
C GLY A 63 14.42 10.70 -7.38
N GLU A 64 14.07 10.41 -6.12
CA GLU A 64 15.02 10.22 -5.02
C GLU A 64 15.22 8.75 -4.63
N ILE A 65 14.17 7.94 -4.77
CA ILE A 65 14.15 6.52 -4.39
C ILE A 65 13.55 5.64 -5.49
N SER A 66 13.85 4.34 -5.43
CA SER A 66 13.25 3.36 -6.34
C SER A 66 11.78 3.12 -5.97
N LEU A 67 10.88 3.96 -6.49
CA LEU A 67 9.43 3.90 -6.28
C LEU A 67 8.72 3.54 -7.60
N VAL A 68 8.34 2.28 -7.76
CA VAL A 68 7.74 1.76 -9.00
C VAL A 68 6.31 1.34 -8.76
N GLU A 69 5.37 1.91 -9.52
CA GLU A 69 3.96 1.51 -9.45
C GLU A 69 3.78 0.06 -9.91
N THR A 70 2.92 -0.66 -9.21
CA THR A 70 2.68 -2.10 -9.40
C THR A 70 1.21 -2.40 -9.18
N GLU A 71 0.77 -3.54 -9.70
CA GLU A 71 -0.49 -4.15 -9.30
C GLU A 71 -0.48 -4.54 -7.80
N PRO A 72 -1.65 -4.65 -7.16
CA PRO A 72 -1.77 -5.17 -5.81
C PRO A 72 -1.13 -6.56 -5.72
N PRO A 73 -0.42 -6.88 -4.62
CA PRO A 73 0.04 -8.25 -4.42
C PRO A 73 -1.19 -9.18 -4.34
N PRO A 74 -1.10 -10.42 -4.82
CA PRO A 74 -2.19 -11.38 -4.67
C PRO A 74 -2.55 -11.47 -3.19
N ALA A 75 -3.85 -11.40 -2.88
CA ALA A 75 -4.32 -11.58 -1.52
C ALA A 75 -3.69 -12.87 -0.98
N ARG A 76 -2.92 -12.79 0.11
CA ARG A 76 -2.35 -14.00 0.73
C ARG A 76 -3.53 -14.91 1.00
N ALA A 77 -3.63 -16.04 0.27
CA ALA A 77 -4.64 -17.05 0.51
C ALA A 77 -4.50 -17.44 1.99
N ASN A 78 -5.50 -17.07 2.79
CA ASN A 78 -5.52 -17.41 4.20
C ASN A 78 -5.76 -18.92 4.27
N PRO A 79 -4.85 -19.76 4.79
CA PRO A 79 -5.08 -21.21 4.83
C PRO A 79 -6.19 -21.64 5.80
N ILE A 80 -6.83 -20.70 6.51
CA ILE A 80 -7.89 -20.99 7.49
C ILE A 80 -9.26 -20.80 6.83
N ALA A 81 -9.55 -21.59 5.81
CA ALA A 81 -10.90 -21.77 5.27
C ALA A 81 -11.02 -23.15 4.62
N SER A 82 -10.60 -24.20 5.32
CA SER A 82 -10.76 -25.59 4.86
C SER A 82 -10.71 -26.57 6.04
N SER A 83 -11.68 -26.51 6.95
CA SER A 83 -12.18 -27.68 7.71
C SER A 83 -13.14 -27.25 8.82
N ASP A 84 -14.43 -27.09 8.51
CA ASP A 84 -15.47 -27.70 9.35
C ASP A 84 -16.81 -27.72 8.59
N SER A 85 -17.06 -28.82 7.89
CA SER A 85 -18.39 -29.17 7.39
C SER A 85 -18.41 -30.68 7.16
N THR A 86 -18.24 -31.43 8.25
CA THR A 86 -18.78 -32.79 8.34
C THR A 86 -19.82 -32.79 9.46
N MET A 87 -21.05 -32.43 9.12
CA MET A 87 -22.21 -32.86 9.89
C MET A 87 -23.39 -33.04 8.93
N SER A 88 -23.45 -34.20 8.29
CA SER A 88 -24.68 -34.71 7.70
C SER A 88 -25.58 -35.20 8.84
N PRO A 89 -26.82 -34.72 8.98
CA PRO A 89 -27.79 -35.38 9.82
C PRO A 89 -28.39 -36.58 9.07
N SER A 90 -28.50 -37.69 9.80
CA SER A 90 -29.23 -38.90 9.42
C SER A 90 -30.73 -38.68 9.24
#